data_AF-A0A7C4ZNA9-F1
#
_entry.id   AF-A0A7C4ZNA9-F1
#
_cell.length_a   1.000
_cell.length_b   1.000
_cell.length_c   1.000
_cell.angle_alpha   90.00
_cell.angle_beta   90.00
_cell.angle_gamma   90.00
#
_symmetry.space_group_name_H-M   'P 1'
#
loop_
_entity.id
_entity.type
_entity.pdbx_description
1 polymer ?
#
loop_
_entity_poly.entity_id
_entity_poly.type
_entity_poly.pdbx_seq_one_letter_code
_entity_poly.pdbx_strand_id
1 'polypeptide(L)'
;MLVPAVIFGLGGLVTHWWSRNRGLIELDVKAGRTAPAGIVMIVAMLSGALVVLFAYVLFFTEAGEEADQVGPLQWLVWGFSVSAAFMSAMSLHRWRWNHEGLEFRGALRSVRLRWTDLERAGRSWHGGWFARDREGRRIFWSDEYTTGGDVITAAVALCRPDLIAPN
;
A
#
# COMPACT_ATOMS: atom_id res chain seq x y z
N MET A 1 8.96 -15.49 -27.17
CA MET A 1 8.89 -15.12 -25.73
C MET A 1 8.78 -13.61 -25.47
N LEU A 2 8.46 -12.76 -26.46
CA LEU A 2 8.39 -11.29 -26.27
C LEU A 2 7.09 -10.80 -25.62
N VAL A 3 5.98 -11.49 -25.85
CA VAL A 3 4.64 -11.05 -25.38
C VAL A 3 4.52 -10.99 -23.85
N PRO A 4 4.98 -11.99 -23.07
CA PRO A 4 4.92 -11.91 -21.61
C PRO A 4 5.76 -10.75 -21.06
N ALA A 5 6.98 -10.56 -21.58
CA ALA A 5 7.88 -9.49 -21.14
C ALA A 5 7.29 -8.09 -21.38
N VAL A 6 6.57 -7.89 -22.50
CA VAL A 6 5.89 -6.63 -22.81
C VAL A 6 4.69 -6.40 -21.89
N ILE A 7 3.91 -7.44 -21.57
CA ILE A 7 2.77 -7.34 -20.64
C ILE A 7 3.26 -7.02 -19.22
N PHE A 8 4.31 -7.71 -18.74
CA PHE A 8 4.90 -7.41 -17.42
C PHE A 8 5.55 -6.03 -17.37
N GLY A 9 6.24 -5.61 -18.44
CA GLY A 9 6.87 -4.29 -18.53
C GLY A 9 5.84 -3.15 -18.54
N LEU A 10 4.79 -3.26 -19.36
CA LEU A 10 3.70 -2.28 -19.42
C LEU A 10 2.88 -2.29 -18.13
N GLY A 11 2.58 -3.47 -17.57
CA GLY A 11 1.89 -3.60 -16.29
C GLY A 11 2.67 -2.96 -15.15
N GLY A 12 3.99 -3.19 -15.10
CA GLY A 12 4.90 -2.55 -14.13
C GLY A 12 4.94 -1.03 -14.29
N LEU A 13 5.03 -0.52 -15.52
CA LEU A 13 5.03 0.91 -15.82
C LEU A 13 3.70 1.58 -15.45
N VAL A 14 2.57 0.95 -15.76
CA VAL A 14 1.24 1.46 -15.38
C VAL A 14 1.10 1.44 -13.86
N THR A 15 1.50 0.35 -13.20
CA THR A 15 1.45 0.25 -11.73
C THR A 15 2.36 1.28 -11.06
N HIS A 16 3.56 1.52 -11.62
CA HIS A 16 4.51 2.51 -11.11
C HIS A 16 4.05 3.95 -11.33
N TRP A 17 3.58 4.29 -12.53
CA TRP A 17 3.03 5.60 -12.86
C TRP A 17 1.79 5.89 -12.01
N TRP A 18 0.96 4.88 -11.79
CA TRP A 18 -0.30 5.03 -11.07
C TRP A 18 -0.12 5.07 -9.56
N SER A 19 0.81 4.28 -9.00
CA SER A 19 1.18 4.38 -7.58
C SER A 19 1.74 5.75 -7.24
N ARG A 20 2.47 6.39 -8.17
CA ARG A 20 2.93 7.78 -8.02
C ARG A 20 1.83 8.83 -8.10
N ASN A 21 0.80 8.63 -8.93
CA ASN A 21 -0.14 9.71 -9.25
C ASN A 21 -1.49 9.65 -8.51
N ARG A 22 -1.93 8.49 -8.00
CA ARG A 22 -3.25 8.38 -7.37
C ARG A 22 -3.27 7.82 -5.95
N GLY A 23 -2.14 7.33 -5.44
CA GLY A 23 -2.05 6.71 -4.13
C GLY A 23 -2.82 5.38 -4.09
N LEU A 24 -2.13 4.29 -3.78
CA LEU A 24 -2.78 2.97 -3.56
C LEU A 24 -3.57 2.91 -2.24
N ILE A 25 -3.53 4.01 -1.48
CA ILE A 25 -4.00 4.13 -0.12
C ILE A 25 -4.79 5.45 -0.03
N GLU A 26 -6.08 5.34 0.28
CA GLU A 26 -6.96 6.48 0.57
C GLU A 26 -6.91 6.83 2.06
N LEU A 27 -6.99 8.12 2.35
CA LEU A 27 -7.05 8.66 3.71
C LEU A 27 -8.51 8.79 4.14
N ASP A 28 -8.95 7.91 5.05
CA ASP A 28 -10.25 8.03 5.72
C ASP A 28 -10.07 8.92 6.96
N VAL A 29 -10.02 10.23 6.73
CA VAL A 29 -9.79 11.25 7.77
C VAL A 29 -10.84 11.17 8.87
N LYS A 30 -12.09 10.87 8.52
CA LYS A 30 -13.20 10.78 9.49
C LYS A 30 -13.05 9.57 10.40
N ALA A 31 -12.67 8.41 9.88
CA ALA A 31 -12.49 7.21 10.68
C ALA A 31 -11.09 7.10 11.32
N GLY A 32 -10.18 8.04 11.03
CA GLY A 32 -8.83 8.04 11.57
C GLY A 32 -7.97 6.88 11.07
N ARG A 33 -8.04 6.56 9.77
CA ARG A 33 -7.30 5.41 9.22
C ARG A 33 -6.96 5.57 7.75
N THR A 34 -6.00 4.79 7.29
CA THR A 34 -5.86 4.53 5.86
C THR A 34 -6.71 3.34 5.42
N ALA A 35 -7.30 3.45 4.24
CA ALA A 35 -7.99 2.37 3.55
C ALA A 35 -7.29 2.08 2.22
N PRO A 36 -7.22 0.82 1.76
CA PRO A 36 -6.82 0.57 0.38
C PRO A 36 -7.82 1.25 -0.56
N ALA A 37 -7.33 1.90 -1.61
CA ALA A 37 -8.21 2.56 -2.57
C ALA A 37 -9.21 1.54 -3.15
N GLY A 38 -10.47 1.95 -3.36
CA GLY A 38 -11.52 1.02 -3.81
C GLY A 38 -11.16 0.27 -5.10
N ILE A 39 -10.37 0.91 -5.97
CA ILE A 39 -9.86 0.32 -7.20
C ILE A 39 -8.84 -0.80 -6.97
N VAL A 40 -8.03 -0.73 -5.90
CA VAL A 40 -7.09 -1.80 -5.53
C VAL A 40 -7.85 -3.04 -5.11
N MET A 41 -8.97 -2.88 -4.38
CA MET A 41 -9.87 -3.99 -4.06
C MET A 41 -10.48 -4.61 -5.33
N ILE A 42 -10.97 -3.79 -6.27
CA ILE A 42 -11.54 -4.29 -7.53
C ILE A 42 -10.48 -5.08 -8.33
N VAL A 43 -9.27 -4.55 -8.48
CA VAL A 43 -8.18 -5.23 -9.19
C VAL A 43 -7.78 -6.53 -8.50
N ALA A 44 -7.72 -6.55 -7.16
CA ALA A 44 -7.45 -7.78 -6.41
C ALA A 44 -8.55 -8.82 -6.61
N MET A 45 -9.83 -8.42 -6.61
CA MET A 45 -10.96 -9.30 -6.87
C MET A 45 -10.94 -9.88 -8.29
N LEU A 46 -10.70 -9.04 -9.30
CA LEU A 46 -10.57 -9.49 -10.69
C LEU A 46 -9.39 -10.44 -10.87
N SER A 47 -8.25 -10.15 -10.24
CA SER A 47 -7.08 -11.03 -10.28
C SER A 47 -7.37 -12.38 -9.64
N GLY A 48 -8.04 -12.41 -8.48
CA GLY A 48 -8.47 -13.64 -7.84
C GLY A 48 -9.44 -14.45 -8.69
N ALA A 49 -10.44 -13.79 -9.30
CA ALA A 49 -11.40 -14.44 -10.20
C ALA A 49 -10.70 -15.07 -11.43
N LEU A 50 -9.72 -14.37 -12.01
CA LEU A 50 -8.93 -14.90 -13.13
C LEU A 50 -8.09 -16.11 -12.71
N VAL A 51 -7.47 -16.10 -11.52
CA VAL A 51 -6.75 -17.29 -11.00
C VAL A 51 -7.68 -18.49 -10.91
N VAL A 52 -8.89 -18.32 -10.36
CA VAL A 52 -9.88 -19.40 -10.25
C VAL A 52 -10.31 -19.90 -11.63
N LEU A 53 -10.58 -18.99 -12.57
CA LEU A 53 -10.96 -19.34 -13.94
C LEU A 53 -9.87 -20.13 -14.66
N PHE A 54 -8.61 -19.67 -14.60
CA PHE A 54 -7.50 -20.36 -15.26
C PHE A 54 -7.16 -21.69 -14.58
N ALA A 55 -7.26 -21.77 -13.24
CA ALA A 55 -7.14 -23.06 -12.55
C ALA A 55 -8.24 -24.03 -12.99
N TYR A 56 -9.48 -23.55 -13.13
CA TYR A 56 -10.57 -24.37 -13.65
C TYR A 56 -10.26 -24.93 -15.05
N VAL A 57 -9.79 -24.08 -15.98
CA VAL A 57 -9.40 -24.50 -17.32
C VAL A 57 -8.28 -25.53 -17.28
N LEU A 58 -7.24 -25.33 -16.46
CA LEU A 58 -6.12 -26.26 -16.33
C LEU A 58 -6.52 -27.63 -15.79
N PHE A 59 -7.44 -27.69 -14.81
CA PHE A 59 -7.77 -28.93 -14.11
C PHE A 59 -8.98 -29.68 -14.66
N PHE A 60 -9.88 -29.00 -15.39
CA PHE A 60 -11.20 -29.55 -15.74
C PHE A 60 -11.56 -29.47 -17.22
N THR A 61 -10.64 -29.07 -18.10
CA THR A 61 -10.90 -29.03 -19.55
C THR A 61 -9.86 -29.83 -20.32
N GLU A 62 -10.21 -30.32 -21.52
CA GLU A 62 -9.31 -31.03 -22.44
C GLU A 62 -8.08 -30.18 -22.82
N ALA A 63 -8.19 -28.85 -22.76
CA ALA A 63 -7.07 -27.93 -22.94
C ALA A 63 -5.98 -28.07 -21.84
N GLY A 64 -6.33 -28.65 -20.69
CA GLY A 64 -5.38 -29.03 -19.64
C GLY A 64 -4.67 -30.37 -19.88
N GLU A 65 -5.24 -31.23 -20.73
CA GLU A 65 -4.66 -32.54 -21.08
C GLU A 65 -3.61 -32.41 -22.20
N GLU A 66 -3.74 -31.39 -23.07
CA GLU A 66 -2.73 -31.07 -24.09
C GLU A 66 -1.51 -30.35 -23.47
N ALA A 67 -0.46 -31.11 -23.18
CA ALA A 67 0.77 -30.65 -22.54
C ALA A 67 1.43 -29.41 -23.22
N ASP A 68 1.21 -29.19 -24.52
CA ASP A 68 1.80 -28.07 -25.28
C ASP A 68 1.06 -26.72 -25.04
N GLN A 69 -0.20 -26.75 -24.60
CA GLN A 69 -0.99 -25.53 -24.30
C GLN A 69 -0.97 -25.12 -22.83
N VAL A 70 -0.54 -26.03 -21.95
CA VAL A 70 -0.53 -25.84 -20.48
C VAL A 70 0.51 -24.79 -20.04
N GLY A 71 1.65 -24.70 -20.74
CA GLY A 71 2.75 -23.80 -20.37
C GLY A 71 2.33 -22.33 -20.23
N PRO A 72 1.73 -21.71 -21.27
CA PRO A 72 1.27 -20.31 -21.20
C PRO A 72 0.21 -20.06 -20.11
N LEU A 73 -0.72 -20.99 -19.90
CA LEU A 73 -1.78 -20.82 -18.90
C LEU A 73 -1.22 -20.88 -17.46
N GLN A 74 -0.25 -21.77 -17.20
CA GLN A 74 0.45 -21.83 -15.92
C GLN A 74 1.17 -20.52 -15.60
N TRP A 75 1.83 -19.89 -16.58
CA TRP A 75 2.48 -18.59 -16.39
C TRP A 75 1.48 -17.47 -16.04
N LEU A 76 0.29 -17.48 -16.63
CA LEU A 76 -0.77 -16.54 -16.26
C LEU A 76 -1.24 -16.76 -14.82
N VAL A 77 -1.51 -18.01 -14.43
CA VAL A 77 -1.90 -18.34 -13.05
C VAL A 77 -0.85 -17.86 -12.05
N TRP A 78 0.43 -18.12 -12.32
CA TRP A 78 1.53 -17.63 -11.48
C TRP A 78 1.60 -16.11 -11.44
N GLY A 79 1.50 -15.43 -12.59
CA GLY A 79 1.55 -13.97 -12.66
C GLY A 79 0.43 -13.28 -11.88
N PHE A 80 -0.81 -13.78 -12.00
CA PHE A 80 -1.94 -13.26 -11.24
C PHE A 80 -1.85 -13.61 -9.75
N SER A 81 -1.35 -14.80 -9.41
CA SER A 81 -1.15 -15.20 -8.00
C SER A 81 -0.11 -14.34 -7.30
N VAL A 82 1.02 -14.07 -7.95
CA VAL A 82 2.06 -13.16 -7.42
C VAL A 82 1.52 -11.73 -7.28
N SER A 83 0.77 -11.25 -8.28
CA SER A 83 0.15 -9.92 -8.21
C SER A 83 -0.87 -9.81 -7.07
N ALA A 84 -1.73 -10.82 -6.89
CA ALA A 84 -2.70 -10.87 -5.80
C ALA A 84 -2.01 -10.95 -4.43
N ALA A 85 -0.95 -11.74 -4.29
CA ALA A 85 -0.17 -11.83 -3.07
C ALA A 85 0.50 -10.49 -2.73
N PHE A 86 1.10 -9.82 -3.74
CA PHE A 86 1.70 -8.50 -3.57
C PHE A 86 0.67 -7.46 -3.13
N MET A 87 -0.47 -7.37 -3.82
CA MET A 87 -1.56 -6.45 -3.44
C MET A 87 -2.11 -6.75 -2.04
N SER A 88 -2.23 -8.02 -1.68
CA SER A 88 -2.65 -8.44 -0.33
C SER A 88 -1.63 -7.98 0.71
N ALA A 89 -0.34 -8.16 0.46
CA ALA A 89 0.73 -7.69 1.36
C ALA A 89 0.70 -6.16 1.51
N MET A 90 0.47 -5.41 0.43
CA MET A 90 0.29 -3.96 0.50
C MET A 90 -0.93 -3.57 1.34
N SER A 91 -2.02 -4.33 1.28
CA SER A 91 -3.23 -4.08 2.09
C SER A 91 -3.06 -4.29 3.60
N LEU A 92 -1.99 -5.00 4.00
CA LEU A 92 -1.62 -5.19 5.41
C LEU A 92 -1.03 -3.92 6.01
N HIS A 93 -0.46 -3.03 5.19
CA HIS A 93 0.15 -1.79 5.62
C HIS A 93 -0.93 -0.74 5.86
N ARG A 94 -1.29 -0.56 7.13
CA ARG A 94 -2.36 0.35 7.55
C ARG A 94 -1.86 1.31 8.60
N TRP A 95 -2.21 2.57 8.42
CA TRP A 95 -2.09 3.59 9.44
C TRP A 95 -3.44 3.78 10.11
N ARG A 96 -3.42 4.00 11.42
CA ARG A 96 -4.58 4.38 12.23
C ARG A 96 -4.15 5.49 13.15
N TRP A 97 -5.03 6.45 13.38
CA TRP A 97 -4.82 7.52 14.34
C TRP A 97 -6.11 7.77 15.12
N ASN A 98 -5.94 8.07 16.39
CA ASN A 98 -7.03 8.40 17.31
C ASN A 98 -6.53 9.45 18.32
N HIS A 99 -7.32 9.76 19.34
CA HIS A 99 -6.89 10.72 20.37
C HIS A 99 -5.71 10.25 21.24
N GLU A 100 -5.34 8.97 21.20
CA GLU A 100 -4.21 8.44 21.99
C GLU A 100 -2.89 8.50 21.21
N GLY A 101 -2.92 8.33 19.89
CA GLY A 101 -1.71 8.27 19.08
C GLY A 101 -1.92 7.91 17.62
N LEU A 102 -0.78 7.65 16.98
CA LEU A 102 -0.64 7.14 15.63
C LEU A 102 -0.10 5.70 15.70
N GLU A 103 -0.73 4.78 15.00
CA GLU A 103 -0.33 3.39 14.89
C GLU A 103 -0.13 3.04 13.42
N PHE A 104 1.06 2.54 13.12
CA PHE A 104 1.34 1.82 11.90
C PHE A 104 1.29 0.33 12.15
N ARG A 105 0.52 -0.37 11.34
CA ARG A 105 0.48 -1.83 11.28
C ARG A 105 0.98 -2.25 9.91
N GLY A 106 2.18 -2.81 9.84
CA GLY A 106 2.71 -3.47 8.65
C GLY A 106 2.54 -4.98 8.74
N ALA A 107 2.98 -5.68 7.69
CA ALA A 107 2.94 -7.13 7.65
C ALA A 107 3.87 -7.79 8.70
N LEU A 108 5.06 -7.20 8.93
CA LEU A 108 6.10 -7.76 9.81
C LEU A 108 6.35 -6.91 11.07
N ARG A 109 5.94 -5.63 11.05
CA ARG A 109 6.23 -4.68 12.12
C ARG A 109 5.02 -3.80 12.38
N SER A 110 4.67 -3.66 13.65
CA SER A 110 3.78 -2.62 14.13
C SER A 110 4.57 -1.56 14.89
N VAL A 111 4.25 -0.29 14.67
CA VAL A 111 4.84 0.84 15.40
C VAL A 111 3.71 1.68 15.94
N ARG A 112 3.75 2.01 17.23
CA ARG A 112 2.79 2.90 17.87
C ARG A 112 3.51 4.10 18.47
N LEU A 113 3.00 5.28 18.19
CA LEU A 113 3.49 6.56 18.64
C LEU A 113 2.37 7.26 19.41
N ARG A 114 2.57 7.59 20.69
CA ARG A 114 1.55 8.31 21.46
C ARG A 114 1.71 9.80 21.26
N TRP A 115 0.59 10.52 21.21
CA TRP A 115 0.63 11.98 21.10
C TRP A 115 1.25 12.66 22.31
N THR A 116 1.18 12.03 23.48
CA THR A 116 1.79 12.53 24.73
C THR A 116 3.31 12.57 24.66
N ASP A 117 3.90 11.72 23.84
CA ASP A 117 5.34 11.57 23.74
C ASP A 117 5.93 12.59 22.77
N LEU A 118 5.09 13.18 21.91
CA LEU A 118 5.45 14.22 20.96
C LEU A 118 5.35 15.61 21.58
N GLU A 119 6.42 16.37 21.41
CA GLU A 119 6.49 17.77 21.81
C GLU A 119 6.25 18.70 20.62
N ARG A 120 6.75 18.33 19.44
CA ARG A 120 6.66 19.16 18.23
C ARG A 120 6.61 18.30 16.98
N ALA A 121 5.84 18.72 15.99
CA ALA A 121 5.81 18.07 14.69
C ALA A 121 5.75 19.11 13.57
N GLY A 122 6.30 18.78 12.40
CA GLY A 122 6.30 19.68 11.25
C GLY A 122 6.98 19.10 10.03
N ARG A 123 7.08 19.92 8.98
CA ARG A 123 7.84 19.57 7.78
C ARG A 123 9.29 20.04 7.88
N SER A 124 10.18 19.20 7.43
CA SER A 124 11.59 19.57 7.23
C SER A 124 11.77 20.37 5.96
N TRP A 125 12.89 21.08 5.86
CA TRP A 125 13.28 21.79 4.63
C TRP A 125 13.42 20.88 3.40
N HIS A 126 13.63 19.58 3.59
CA HIS A 126 13.72 18.59 2.53
C HIS A 126 12.36 17.98 2.15
N GLY A 127 11.25 18.56 2.63
CA GLY A 127 9.88 18.11 2.32
C GLY A 127 9.36 17.01 3.25
N GLY A 128 10.23 16.14 3.77
CA GLY A 128 9.82 15.06 4.67
C GLY A 128 9.28 15.54 6.01
N TRP A 129 8.40 14.75 6.62
CA TRP A 129 7.84 15.02 7.95
C TRP A 129 8.81 14.64 9.06
N PHE A 130 8.82 15.44 10.13
CA PHE A 130 9.53 15.10 11.35
C PHE A 130 8.65 15.31 12.59
N ALA A 131 8.93 14.52 13.62
CA ALA A 131 8.40 14.73 14.96
C ALA A 131 9.54 14.65 15.97
N ARG A 132 9.49 15.52 16.98
CA ARG A 132 10.42 15.55 18.10
C ARG A 132 9.69 15.04 19.33
N ASP A 133 10.27 14.05 19.99
CA ASP A 133 9.77 13.59 21.28
C ASP A 133 10.27 14.45 22.43
N ARG A 134 9.71 14.25 23.64
CA ARG A 134 10.12 14.98 24.85
C ARG A 134 11.57 14.74 25.28
N GLU A 135 12.17 13.64 24.86
CA GLU A 135 13.60 13.34 25.12
C GLU A 135 14.53 14.01 24.10
N GLY A 136 13.96 14.70 23.09
CA GLY A 136 14.68 15.37 22.04
C GLY A 136 15.05 14.49 20.84
N ARG A 137 14.64 13.21 20.83
CA ARG A 137 14.80 12.32 19.67
C ARG A 137 13.92 12.80 18.52
N ARG A 138 14.47 12.75 17.31
CA ARG A 138 13.76 13.12 16.08
C ARG A 138 13.42 11.87 15.29
N ILE A 139 12.15 11.71 14.96
CA ILE A 139 11.67 10.70 14.04
C ILE A 139 11.42 11.39 12.70
N PHE A 140 11.99 10.85 11.62
CA PHE A 140 11.85 11.39 10.28
C PHE A 140 11.12 10.39 9.39
N TRP A 141 10.18 10.88 8.60
CA TRP A 141 9.45 10.11 7.60
C TRP A 141 9.71 10.70 6.22
N SER A 142 10.18 9.87 5.29
CA SER A 142 10.37 10.27 3.91
C SER A 142 9.05 10.20 3.14
N ASP A 143 8.80 11.24 2.34
CA ASP A 143 7.63 11.30 1.45
C ASP A 143 7.81 10.38 0.21
N GLU A 144 9.03 9.93 -0.09
CA GLU A 144 9.34 9.15 -1.31
C GLU A 144 8.73 7.74 -1.33
N TYR A 145 8.53 7.11 -0.18
CA TYR A 145 8.18 5.68 -0.11
C TYR A 145 6.95 5.39 0.74
N THR A 146 6.48 6.36 1.51
CA THR A 146 5.32 6.18 2.37
C THR A 146 4.41 7.38 2.22
N THR A 147 3.11 7.13 2.10
CA THR A 147 2.05 8.12 2.36
C THR A 147 2.10 8.68 3.80
N GLY A 148 3.16 8.41 4.56
CA GLY A 148 3.38 8.81 5.94
C GLY A 148 3.29 10.32 6.12
N GLY A 149 3.79 11.14 5.19
CA GLY A 149 3.68 12.59 5.29
C GLY A 149 2.23 13.08 5.33
N ASP A 150 1.39 12.64 4.41
CA ASP A 150 -0.02 13.04 4.36
C ASP A 150 -0.84 12.44 5.50
N VAL A 151 -0.55 11.18 5.88
CA VAL A 151 -1.15 10.51 7.04
C VAL A 151 -0.84 11.30 8.32
N ILE A 152 0.41 11.66 8.55
CA ILE A 152 0.84 12.40 9.75
C ILE A 152 0.22 13.79 9.74
N THR A 153 0.20 14.46 8.59
CA THR A 153 -0.47 15.77 8.45
C THR A 153 -1.95 15.68 8.86
N ALA A 154 -2.68 14.71 8.29
CA ALA A 154 -4.10 14.52 8.60
C ALA A 154 -4.33 14.13 10.07
N ALA A 155 -3.47 13.27 10.62
CA ALA A 155 -3.55 12.84 12.02
C ALA A 155 -3.28 13.98 13.00
N VAL A 156 -2.26 14.80 12.75
CA VAL A 156 -1.93 15.97 13.57
C VAL A 156 -3.04 17.01 13.47
N ALA A 157 -3.51 17.33 12.26
CA ALA A 157 -4.59 18.30 12.06
C ALA A 157 -5.89 17.90 12.79
N LEU A 158 -6.20 16.60 12.86
CA LEU A 158 -7.41 16.10 13.50
C LEU A 158 -7.27 15.97 15.03
N CYS A 159 -6.16 15.43 15.51
CA CYS A 159 -6.04 15.00 16.92
C CYS A 159 -5.21 15.94 17.79
N ARG A 160 -4.25 16.68 17.21
CA ARG A 160 -3.31 17.55 17.94
C ARG A 160 -2.88 18.76 17.08
N PRO A 161 -3.81 19.64 16.70
CA PRO A 161 -3.48 20.82 15.88
C PRO A 161 -2.50 21.76 16.59
N ASP A 162 -2.41 21.68 17.92
CA ASP A 162 -1.46 22.39 18.78
C ASP A 162 0.01 22.02 18.52
N LEU A 163 0.28 20.83 17.97
CA LEU A 163 1.64 20.37 17.70
C LEU A 163 2.26 20.96 16.43
N ILE A 164 1.47 21.63 15.60
CA ILE A 164 1.93 22.23 14.34
C ILE A 164 2.82 23.42 14.67
N ALA A 165 4.12 23.24 14.47
CA ALA A 165 5.07 24.34 14.59
C ALA A 165 4.73 25.44 13.57
N PRO A 166 4.71 26.73 13.97
CA PRO A 166 4.76 27.80 12.97
C PRO A 166 6.07 27.66 12.19
N ASN A 167 5.96 27.71 10.86
CA ASN A 167 7.07 27.65 9.91
C ASN A 167 8.09 28.76 10.18
#